data_AF-A0A0S9KDV5-F1
#
_entry.id   AF-A0A0S9KDV5-F1
#
_cell.length_a   1.000
_cell.length_b   1.000
_cell.length_c   1.000
_cell.angle_alpha   90.00
_cell.angle_beta   90.00
_cell.angle_gamma   90.00
#
_symmetry.space_group_name_H-M   'P 1'
#
loop_
_entity.id
_entity.type
_entity.pdbx_description
1 polymer ?
#
loop_
_entity_poly.entity_id
_entity_poly.type
_entity_poly.pdbx_seq_one_letter_code
_entity_poly.pdbx_strand_id
1 'polypeptide(L)'
;MVVNEEGRQVKLAEILSVTAQSVAHSTRNVPSPPDSYILLGELSAAQHSIAQVLAQLADWHHTLAARGVTTGEDRVPGTDTPADMAAWQALGLAARDARNAAAAIDQAHVANGAIRFS
;
A
#
# COMPACT_ATOMS: atom_id res chain seq x y z
N MET A 1 -28.64 7.69 -9.79
CA MET A 1 -27.51 7.46 -10.70
C MET A 1 -26.35 6.95 -9.85
N VAL A 2 -26.19 5.63 -9.76
CA VAL A 2 -25.08 4.99 -9.03
C VAL A 2 -23.90 5.04 -9.99
N VAL A 3 -23.04 6.05 -9.85
CA VAL A 3 -21.76 6.06 -10.56
C VAL A 3 -20.96 4.89 -10.01
N ASN A 4 -20.57 3.99 -10.90
CA ASN A 4 -19.86 2.76 -10.62
C ASN A 4 -18.59 3.03 -9.77
N GLU A 5 -18.71 2.83 -8.45
CA GLU A 5 -17.63 3.01 -7.47
C GLU A 5 -16.47 2.04 -7.72
N GLU A 6 -16.73 0.87 -8.32
CA GLU A 6 -15.72 -0.14 -8.66
C GLU A 6 -14.75 0.38 -9.73
N GLY A 7 -15.24 1.15 -10.71
CA GLY A 7 -14.39 1.80 -11.71
C GLY A 7 -13.55 2.95 -11.15
N ARG A 8 -14.04 3.62 -10.10
CA ARG A 8 -13.36 4.77 -9.49
C ARG A 8 -12.10 4.35 -8.74
N GLN A 9 -12.16 3.23 -8.00
CA GLN A 9 -11.03 2.73 -7.21
C GLN A 9 -9.87 2.29 -8.09
N VAL A 10 -10.15 1.56 -9.18
CA VAL A 10 -9.14 1.17 -10.18
C VAL A 10 -8.49 2.39 -10.81
N LYS A 11 -9.27 3.42 -11.15
CA LYS A 11 -8.73 4.66 -11.72
C LYS A 11 -7.81 5.40 -10.74
N LEU A 12 -8.16 5.44 -9.46
CA LEU A 12 -7.32 6.03 -8.42
C LEU A 12 -6.00 5.25 -8.24
N ALA A 13 -6.05 3.92 -8.30
CA ALA A 13 -4.85 3.09 -8.24
C ALA A 13 -3.92 3.30 -9.46
N GLU A 14 -4.49 3.50 -10.65
CA GLU A 14 -3.73 3.86 -11.85
C GLU A 14 -3.01 5.21 -11.67
N ILE A 15 -3.72 6.22 -11.16
CA ILE A 15 -3.15 7.54 -10.88
C ILE A 15 -2.02 7.43 -9.84
N LEU A 16 -2.24 6.69 -8.74
CA LEU A 16 -1.23 6.45 -7.72
C LEU A 16 0.05 5.85 -8.33
N SER A 17 -0.09 4.85 -9.21
CA SER A 17 1.04 4.21 -9.89
C SER A 17 1.84 5.20 -10.74
N VAL A 18 1.16 6.02 -11.57
CA VAL A 18 1.81 7.04 -12.41
C VAL A 18 2.50 8.12 -11.57
N THR A 19 1.85 8.57 -10.49
CA THR A 19 2.43 9.56 -9.57
C THR A 19 3.66 8.99 -8.86
N ALA A 20 3.60 7.75 -8.37
CA ALA A 20 4.73 7.09 -7.72
C ALA A 20 5.94 6.95 -8.67
N GLN A 21 5.70 6.59 -9.94
CA GLN A 21 6.74 6.56 -10.96
C GLN A 21 7.36 7.94 -11.20
N SER A 22 6.54 8.98 -11.25
CA SER A 22 6.99 10.36 -11.44
C SER A 22 7.83 10.85 -10.26
N VAL A 23 7.44 10.52 -9.02
CA VAL A 23 8.22 10.78 -7.80
C VAL A 23 9.55 10.03 -7.87
N ALA A 24 9.54 8.72 -8.16
CA ALA A 24 10.77 7.94 -8.27
C ALA A 24 11.76 8.47 -9.33
N HIS A 25 11.23 9.07 -10.40
CA HIS A 25 12.05 9.73 -11.41
C HIS A 25 12.64 11.06 -10.91
N SER A 26 11.83 11.89 -10.24
CA SER A 26 12.24 13.21 -9.75
C SER A 26 13.24 13.14 -8.60
N THR A 27 13.17 12.11 -7.76
CA THR A 27 14.07 11.94 -6.61
C THR A 27 15.53 11.66 -6.98
N ARG A 28 15.82 11.39 -8.26
CA ARG A 28 17.21 11.32 -8.77
C ARG A 28 17.98 12.62 -8.58
N ASN A 29 17.27 13.75 -8.44
CA ASN A 29 17.86 15.09 -8.41
C ASN A 29 17.47 15.89 -7.16
N VAL A 30 17.14 15.26 -6.02
CA VAL A 30 16.78 16.01 -4.79
C VAL A 30 17.96 16.90 -4.38
N PRO A 31 17.86 18.24 -4.48
CA PRO A 31 19.03 19.10 -4.46
C PRO A 31 19.37 19.61 -3.04
N SER A 32 18.45 19.49 -2.07
CA SER A 32 18.63 20.07 -0.74
C SER A 32 18.09 19.19 0.40
N PRO A 33 18.74 19.21 1.59
CA PRO A 33 18.24 18.53 2.78
C PRO A 33 16.80 18.93 3.18
N PRO A 34 16.38 20.21 3.13
CA PRO A 34 14.99 20.60 3.40
C PRO A 34 13.95 19.92 2.49
N ASP A 35 14.25 19.78 1.19
CA ASP A 35 13.36 19.11 0.24
C ASP A 35 13.25 17.61 0.54
N SER A 36 14.35 16.99 0.97
CA SER A 36 14.36 15.58 1.38
C SER A 36 13.54 15.32 2.65
N TYR A 37 13.46 16.28 3.58
CA TYR A 37 12.59 16.19 4.75
C TYR A 37 11.11 16.17 4.34
N ILE A 38 10.66 17.15 3.55
CA ILE A 38 9.26 17.21 3.10
C ILE A 38 8.89 15.95 2.33
N LEU A 39 9.78 15.52 1.42
CA LEU A 39 9.58 14.31 0.63
C LEU A 39 9.41 13.05 1.50
N LEU A 40 10.22 12.89 2.56
CA LEU A 40 10.11 11.74 3.45
C LEU A 40 8.77 11.73 4.21
N GLY A 41 8.27 12.91 4.64
CA GLY A 41 6.96 13.02 5.28
C GLY A 41 5.82 12.59 4.36
N GLU A 42 5.82 13.06 3.11
CA GLU A 42 4.80 12.68 2.11
C GLU A 42 4.87 11.18 1.76
N LEU A 43 6.08 10.63 1.62
CA LEU A 43 6.27 9.20 1.36
C LEU A 43 5.79 8.33 2.54
N SER A 44 6.00 8.77 3.78
CA SER A 44 5.46 8.08 4.95
C SER A 44 3.92 8.06 4.93
N ALA A 45 3.29 9.21 4.71
CA ALA A 45 1.83 9.32 4.63
C ALA A 45 1.24 8.45 3.49
N ALA A 46 1.89 8.44 2.33
CA ALA A 46 1.50 7.57 1.22
C ALA A 46 1.63 6.09 1.59
N GLN A 47 2.71 5.69 2.26
CA GLN A 47 2.96 4.31 2.67
C GLN A 47 1.93 3.83 3.72
N HIS A 48 1.55 4.70 4.67
CA HIS A 48 0.45 4.42 5.61
C HIS A 48 -0.89 4.20 4.88
N SER A 49 -1.18 5.03 3.89
CA SER A 49 -2.41 4.91 3.09
C SER A 49 -2.43 3.60 2.29
N ILE A 50 -1.29 3.20 1.70
CA ILE A 50 -1.14 1.91 1.02
C ILE A 50 -1.38 0.75 2.00
N ALA A 51 -0.81 0.82 3.20
CA ALA A 51 -1.03 -0.21 4.21
C ALA A 51 -2.51 -0.36 4.58
N GLN A 52 -3.24 0.75 4.68
CA GLN A 52 -4.67 0.76 4.94
C GLN A 52 -5.46 0.11 3.80
N VAL A 53 -5.15 0.44 2.53
CA VAL A 53 -5.80 -0.17 1.36
C VAL A 53 -5.59 -1.68 1.35
N LEU A 54 -4.36 -2.14 1.61
CA LEU A 54 -4.04 -3.58 1.66
C LEU A 54 -4.81 -4.29 2.78
N ALA A 55 -4.94 -3.67 3.96
CA ALA A 55 -5.74 -4.22 5.06
C ALA A 55 -7.23 -4.31 4.70
N GLN A 56 -7.79 -3.26 4.08
CA GLN A 56 -9.19 -3.24 3.64
C GLN A 56 -9.47 -4.32 2.60
N LEU A 57 -8.56 -4.54 1.64
CA LEU A 57 -8.67 -5.63 0.66
C LEU A 57 -8.56 -7.01 1.34
N ALA A 58 -7.69 -7.16 2.33
CA ALA A 58 -7.59 -8.40 3.10
C ALA A 58 -8.92 -8.72 3.81
N ASP A 59 -9.51 -7.74 4.50
CA ASP A 59 -10.79 -7.90 5.20
C ASP A 59 -11.94 -8.21 4.24
N TRP A 60 -11.92 -7.63 3.04
CA TRP A 60 -12.88 -7.95 1.98
C TRP A 60 -12.76 -9.41 1.54
N HIS A 61 -11.55 -9.90 1.26
CA HIS A 61 -11.32 -11.31 0.91
C HIS A 61 -11.74 -12.27 2.04
N HIS A 62 -11.43 -11.94 3.29
CA HIS A 62 -11.86 -12.73 4.44
C HIS A 62 -13.39 -12.80 4.54
N THR A 63 -14.09 -11.70 4.27
CA THR A 63 -15.55 -11.64 4.26
C THR A 63 -16.16 -12.47 3.14
N LEU A 64 -15.54 -12.51 1.95
CA LEU A 64 -15.98 -13.36 0.85
C LEU A 64 -15.81 -14.85 1.17
N ALA A 65 -14.68 -15.22 1.76
CA ALA A 65 -14.41 -16.59 2.19
C ALA A 65 -15.43 -17.08 3.22
N ALA A 66 -15.75 -16.24 4.22
CA ALA A 66 -16.75 -16.56 5.23
C ALA A 66 -18.17 -16.75 4.65
N ARG A 67 -18.46 -16.18 3.48
CA ARG A 67 -19.75 -16.31 2.78
C ARG A 67 -19.81 -17.51 1.83
N GLY A 68 -18.72 -18.27 1.69
CA GLY A 68 -18.65 -19.43 0.78
C GLY A 68 -18.85 -19.07 -0.70
N VAL A 69 -18.49 -17.83 -1.08
CA VAL A 69 -18.67 -17.33 -2.46
C VAL A 69 -17.70 -18.02 -3.43
N THR A 70 -16.57 -18.51 -2.93
CA THR A 70 -15.62 -19.35 -3.67
C THR A 70 -16.12 -20.79 -3.68
N THR A 71 -16.47 -21.29 -4.86
CA THR A 71 -16.59 -22.73 -5.07
C THR A 71 -15.22 -23.34 -4.82
N GLY A 72 -15.13 -24.45 -4.09
CA GLY A 72 -13.86 -25.12 -3.73
C GLY A 72 -12.99 -25.62 -4.90
N GLU A 73 -13.34 -25.22 -6.13
CA GLU A 73 -12.62 -25.40 -7.39
C GLU A 73 -11.53 -24.31 -7.59
N ASP A 74 -11.66 -23.14 -6.95
CA ASP A 74 -10.66 -22.06 -6.97
C ASP A 74 -9.64 -22.25 -5.83
N ARG A 75 -8.82 -23.31 -5.92
CA ARG A 75 -7.67 -23.52 -5.02
C ARG A 75 -6.40 -22.97 -5.64
N VAL A 76 -5.47 -22.51 -4.81
CA VAL A 76 -4.12 -22.17 -5.31
C VAL A 76 -3.45 -23.47 -5.80
N PRO A 77 -2.99 -23.52 -7.07
CA PRO A 77 -2.38 -24.74 -7.63
C PRO A 77 -1.28 -25.30 -6.74
N GLY A 78 -1.37 -26.59 -6.41
CA GLY A 78 -0.40 -27.27 -5.55
C GLY A 78 -0.61 -27.09 -4.04
N THR A 79 -1.73 -26.51 -3.60
CA THR A 79 -2.08 -26.38 -2.17
C THR A 79 -3.54 -26.77 -1.92
N ASP A 80 -3.86 -27.09 -0.66
CA ASP A 80 -5.24 -27.25 -0.20
C ASP A 80 -5.90 -25.93 0.23
N THR A 81 -5.24 -24.79 0.01
CA THR A 81 -5.71 -23.48 0.46
C THR A 81 -6.68 -22.88 -0.56
N PRO A 82 -7.90 -22.48 -0.14
CA PRO A 82 -8.81 -21.68 -0.96
C PRO A 82 -8.15 -20.37 -1.42
N ALA A 83 -8.36 -19.96 -2.68
CA ALA A 83 -7.68 -18.80 -3.28
C ALA A 83 -7.95 -17.47 -2.55
N ASP A 84 -9.16 -17.29 -2.02
CA ASP A 84 -9.55 -16.15 -1.18
C ASP A 84 -8.83 -16.11 0.16
N MET A 85 -8.66 -17.26 0.82
CA MET A 85 -7.89 -17.38 2.06
C MET A 85 -6.41 -17.09 1.79
N ALA A 86 -5.86 -17.56 0.68
CA ALA A 86 -4.50 -17.24 0.27
C ALA A 86 -4.33 -15.73 0.00
N ALA A 87 -5.28 -15.10 -0.70
CA ALA A 87 -5.28 -13.67 -0.95
C ALA A 87 -5.37 -12.86 0.36
N TRP A 88 -6.26 -13.23 1.28
CA TRP A 88 -6.36 -12.61 2.61
C TRP A 88 -5.04 -12.68 3.37
N GLN A 89 -4.41 -13.86 3.43
CA GLN A 89 -3.14 -14.03 4.13
C GLN A 89 -2.03 -13.18 3.52
N ALA A 90 -1.88 -13.21 2.19
CA ALA A 90 -0.88 -12.44 1.47
C ALA A 90 -1.08 -10.92 1.63
N LEU A 91 -2.31 -10.43 1.52
CA LEU A 91 -2.65 -9.02 1.72
C LEU A 91 -2.44 -8.59 3.17
N GLY A 92 -2.75 -9.46 4.14
CA GLY A 92 -2.49 -9.20 5.55
C GLY A 92 -0.99 -9.10 5.86
N LEU A 93 -0.15 -9.92 5.22
CA LEU A 93 1.30 -9.79 5.27
C LEU A 93 1.76 -8.47 4.63
N ALA A 94 1.31 -8.17 3.41
CA ALA A 94 1.66 -6.94 2.71
C ALA A 94 1.28 -5.68 3.49
N ALA A 95 0.11 -5.66 4.16
CA ALA A 95 -0.31 -4.55 5.01
C ALA A 95 0.57 -4.36 6.26
N ARG A 96 1.15 -5.45 6.79
CA ARG A 96 2.12 -5.39 7.89
C ARG A 96 3.46 -4.85 7.40
N ASP A 97 3.96 -5.38 6.30
CA ASP A 97 5.22 -4.93 5.71
C ASP A 97 5.16 -3.46 5.28
N ALA A 98 4.02 -3.03 4.76
CA ALA A 98 3.79 -1.65 4.41
C ALA A 98 3.82 -0.72 5.64
N ARG A 99 3.26 -1.13 6.78
CA ARG A 99 3.37 -0.37 8.05
C ARG A 99 4.81 -0.32 8.57
N ASN A 100 5.55 -1.43 8.46
CA ASN A 100 6.95 -1.46 8.86
C ASN A 100 7.79 -0.52 8.00
N ALA A 101 7.53 -0.47 6.69
CA ALA A 101 8.17 0.48 5.79
C ALA A 101 7.84 1.94 6.16
N ALA A 102 6.57 2.25 6.46
CA ALA A 102 6.17 3.59 6.89
C ALA A 102 6.91 4.01 8.18
N ALA A 103 6.98 3.12 9.18
CA ALA A 103 7.69 3.37 10.42
C ALA A 103 9.21 3.60 10.22
N ALA A 104 9.83 2.90 9.26
CA ALA A 104 11.22 3.14 8.90
C ALA A 104 11.42 4.51 8.21
N ILE A 105 10.47 4.93 7.36
CA ILE A 105 10.48 6.25 6.73
C ILE A 105 10.31 7.35 7.79
N ASP A 106 9.41 7.17 8.77
CA ASP A 106 9.23 8.12 9.88
C ASP A 106 10.52 8.31 10.68
N GLN A 107 11.24 7.23 10.97
CA GLN A 107 12.54 7.30 11.64
C GLN A 107 13.56 8.10 10.82
N ALA A 108 13.62 7.85 9.51
CA ALA A 108 14.48 8.61 8.60
C ALA A 108 14.08 10.09 8.53
N HIS A 109 12.79 10.39 8.52
CA HIS A 109 12.24 11.74 8.52
C HIS A 109 12.65 12.51 9.78
N VAL A 110 12.52 11.89 10.97
CA VAL A 110 12.94 12.47 12.25
C VAL A 110 14.45 12.73 12.27
N ALA A 111 15.27 11.76 11.82
CA ALA A 111 16.72 11.93 11.75
C ALA A 111 17.14 13.03 10.77
N ASN A 112 16.45 13.16 9.63
CA ASN A 112 16.68 14.23 8.66
C ASN A 112 16.34 15.61 9.23
N GLY A 113 15.27 15.69 10.03
CA GLY A 113 14.91 16.90 10.78
C GLY A 113 16.06 17.41 11.64
N ALA A 114 16.83 16.52 12.28
CA ALA A 114 17.99 16.90 13.09
C ALA A 114 19.12 17.55 12.26
N ILE A 115 19.31 17.15 11.00
CA ILE A 115 20.30 17.73 10.08
C ILE A 115 19.84 19.11 9.58
N ARG A 116 18.53 19.29 9.36
CA ARG A 116 17.97 20.57 8.89
C ARG A 116 18.13 21.73 9.88
N PHE A 117 18.17 21.42 11.18
CA PHE A 117 18.26 22.41 12.26
C PHE A 117 19.67 22.51 12.90
N SER A 118 20.68 21.83 12.35
CA SER A 118 22.10 21.91 12.77
C SER A 118 22.90 22.83 11.86
#